data_AF-A0A5J5BHI9-F1
#
_entry.id   AF-A0A5J5BHI9-F1
#
_cell.length_a   1.000
_cell.length_b   1.000
_cell.length_c   1.000
_cell.angle_alpha   90.00
_cell.angle_beta   90.00
_cell.angle_gamma   90.00
#
_symmetry.space_group_name_H-M   'P 1'
#
loop_
_entity.id
_entity.type
_entity.pdbx_description
1 polymer ?
#
loop_
_entity_poly.entity_id
_entity_poly.type
_entity_poly.pdbx_seq_one_letter_code
_entity_poly.pdbx_strand_id
1 'polypeptide(L)' 'MGRKKGVEFDEGASDDFDPENPYKDPVAMLEIRGHMVREKWIDIEKAKILREKLR' A
#
# COMPACT_ATOMS: atom_id res chain seq x y z
N MET A 1 -5.77 31.32 5.12
CA MET A 1 -5.40 30.12 4.33
C MET A 1 -5.11 28.98 5.31
N GLY A 2 -6.08 28.09 5.53
CA GLY A 2 -5.91 26.95 6.44
C GLY A 2 -4.96 25.92 5.82
N ARG A 3 -3.90 25.55 6.55
CA ARG A 3 -3.03 24.43 6.19
C ARG A 3 -3.92 23.19 6.12
N LYS A 4 -4.06 22.58 4.95
CA LYS A 4 -4.71 21.27 4.81
C LYS A 4 -3.97 20.31 5.74
N LYS A 5 -4.68 19.76 6.73
CA LYS A 5 -4.21 18.66 7.57
C LYS A 5 -3.66 17.59 6.62
N GLY A 6 -2.41 17.15 6.84
CA GLY A 6 -1.79 16.14 5.99
C GLY A 6 -2.72 14.94 5.84
N VAL A 7 -2.74 14.34 4.65
CA VAL A 7 -3.56 13.14 4.40
C VAL A 7 -3.08 12.06 5.37
N GLU A 8 -3.92 11.68 6.31
CA GLU A 8 -3.69 10.55 7.21
C GLU A 8 -4.01 9.28 6.42
N PHE A 9 -2.99 8.48 6.13
CA PHE A 9 -3.13 7.18 5.48
C PHE A 9 -3.21 6.10 6.57
N ASP A 10 -4.41 5.84 7.09
CA ASP A 10 -4.67 4.69 7.97
C ASP A 10 -4.80 3.43 7.11
N GLU A 11 -3.67 2.80 6.78
CA GLU A 11 -3.63 1.68 5.83
C GLU A 11 -2.65 0.59 6.29
N GLY A 12 -2.89 0.01 7.47
CA GLY A 12 -2.26 -1.24 7.89
C GLY A 12 -2.78 -2.43 7.05
N ALA A 13 -1.98 -3.48 6.91
CA ALA A 13 -2.43 -4.74 6.32
C ALA A 13 -3.60 -5.30 7.15
N SER A 14 -4.66 -5.80 6.49
CA SER A 14 -5.81 -6.38 7.18
C SER A 14 -5.37 -7.55 8.05
N ASP A 15 -5.60 -7.46 9.36
CA ASP A 15 -5.20 -8.48 10.35
C ASP A 15 -5.88 -9.85 10.11
N ASP A 16 -6.97 -9.90 9.35
CA ASP A 16 -7.81 -11.09 9.15
C ASP A 16 -7.57 -11.87 7.83
N PHE A 17 -6.53 -11.53 7.05
CA PHE A 17 -6.28 -12.24 5.79
C PHE A 17 -5.66 -13.63 5.98
N ASP A 18 -6.39 -14.66 5.55
CA ASP A 18 -5.90 -16.04 5.47
C ASP A 18 -5.30 -16.33 4.07
N PRO A 19 -3.96 -16.44 3.94
CA PRO A 19 -3.31 -16.71 2.67
C PRO A 19 -3.59 -18.11 2.10
N GLU A 20 -4.03 -19.08 2.93
CA GLU A 20 -4.39 -20.43 2.46
C GLU A 20 -5.79 -20.47 1.83
N ASN A 21 -6.70 -19.57 2.23
CA ASN A 21 -8.02 -19.41 1.62
C ASN A 21 -8.36 -17.95 1.26
N PRO A 22 -7.74 -17.38 0.21
CA PRO A 22 -7.86 -15.98 -0.15
C PRO A 22 -9.28 -15.54 -0.57
N TYR A 23 -10.17 -16.48 -0.87
CA TYR A 23 -11.53 -16.20 -1.35
C TYR A 23 -12.59 -16.33 -0.27
N LYS A 24 -12.22 -16.76 0.94
CA LYS A 24 -13.16 -16.98 2.04
C LYS A 24 -13.79 -15.67 2.52
N ASP A 25 -13.02 -14.59 2.47
CA ASP A 25 -13.49 -13.23 2.71
C ASP A 25 -13.17 -12.32 1.50
N PRO A 26 -14.18 -11.96 0.69
CA PRO A 26 -13.97 -11.10 -0.47
C PRO A 26 -13.55 -9.68 -0.11
N VAL A 27 -13.83 -9.20 1.11
CA VAL A 27 -13.43 -7.86 1.59
C VAL A 27 -11.94 -7.87 1.92
N ALA A 28 -11.49 -8.82 2.74
CA ALA A 28 -10.08 -8.96 3.09
C ALA A 28 -9.19 -9.17 1.85
N MET A 29 -9.69 -9.88 0.83
CA MET A 29 -8.97 -10.06 -0.44
C MET A 29 -8.72 -8.75 -1.20
N LEU A 30 -9.71 -7.84 -1.21
CA LEU A 30 -9.59 -6.53 -1.87
C LEU A 30 -8.63 -5.62 -1.11
N GLU A 31 -8.69 -5.62 0.22
CA GLU A 31 -7.82 -4.82 1.07
C GLU A 31 -6.34 -5.23 0.93
N ILE A 32 -6.06 -6.54 0.94
CA ILE A 32 -4.71 -7.09 0.72
C ILE A 32 -4.19 -6.78 -0.68
N ARG A 33 -5.03 -6.87 -1.72
CA ARG A 33 -4.63 -6.46 -3.07
C ARG A 33 -4.32 -4.96 -3.12
N GLY A 34 -5.11 -4.13 -2.44
CA GLY A 34 -4.84 -2.70 -2.30
C GLY A 34 -3.49 -2.44 -1.64
N HIS A 35 -3.22 -3.10 -0.51
CA HIS A 35 -1.96 -3.00 0.20
C HIS A 35 -0.77 -3.49 -0.65
N MET A 36 -0.88 -4.64 -1.30
CA MET A 36 0.19 -5.19 -2.15
C MET A 36 0.52 -4.30 -3.35
N VAL A 37 -0.49 -3.72 -4.00
CA VAL A 37 -0.27 -2.78 -5.09
C VAL A 37 0.46 -1.54 -4.58
N ARG A 38 0.07 -1.02 -3.40
CA ARG A 38 0.72 0.15 -2.79
C ARG A 38 2.19 -0.09 -2.45
N GLU A 39 2.51 -1.22 -1.84
CA GLU A 39 3.91 -1.60 -1.57
C GLU A 39 4.75 -1.63 -2.86
N LYS A 40 4.20 -2.19 -3.95
CA LYS A 40 4.88 -2.17 -5.26
C LYS A 40 5.11 -0.75 -5.78
N TRP A 41 4.16 0.17 -5.57
CA TRP A 41 4.34 1.57 -5.95
C TRP A 41 5.43 2.24 -5.11
N ILE A 42 5.50 1.96 -3.82
CA ILE A 42 6.55 2.47 -2.92
C ILE A 42 7.93 2.01 -3.40
N ASP A 43 8.08 0.72 -3.73
CA ASP A 43 9.33 0.16 -4.25
C ASP A 43 9.74 0.81 -5.59
N ILE A 44 8.79 0.98 -6.50
CA ILE A 44 9.03 1.65 -7.78
C ILE A 44 9.50 3.09 -7.56
N GLU A 45 8.83 3.85 -6.70
CA GLU A 45 9.15 5.26 -6.48
C GLU A 45 10.50 5.41 -5.76
N LYS A 46 10.80 4.53 -4.80
CA LYS A 46 12.11 4.44 -4.16
C LYS A 46 13.21 4.15 -5.18
N ALA A 47 12.96 3.23 -6.12
CA ALA A 47 13.90 2.94 -7.20
C ALA A 47 14.10 4.14 -8.15
N LYS A 48 13.06 4.90 -8.46
CA LYS A 48 13.18 6.15 -9.26
C LYS A 48 14.04 7.19 -8.55
N ILE A 49 13.81 7.41 -7.25
CA ILE A 49 14.62 8.35 -6.45
C ILE A 49 16.09 7.93 -6.44
N LEU A 50 16.37 6.63 -6.25
CA LEU A 50 17.74 6.11 -6.31
C LEU A 50 18.38 6.29 -7.69
N ARG A 51 17.61 6.06 -8.76
CA ARG A 51 18.05 6.29 -10.14
C ARG A 51 18.37 7.75 -10.41
N GLU A 52 17.56 8.68 -9.89
CA GLU A 52 17.79 10.11 -10.03
C GLU A 52 19.05 10.55 -9.29
N LYS A 53 19.29 10.05 -8.08
CA LYS A 53 20.51 10.33 -7.29
C LYS A 53 21.80 9.79 -7.91
N LEU A 54 21.72 8.75 -8.73
CA LEU A 54 22.89 8.16 -9.39
C LEU A 54 23.30 8.94 -10.65
N ARG A 55 22.42 9.80 -11.18
CA ARG A 55 22.60 10.53 -12.43
C ARG A 55 23.19 11.91 -12.18
#